data_AF-A0KY48-F1
#
_entry.id   AF-A0KY48-F1
#
_cell.length_a   1.000
_cell.length_b   1.000
_cell.length_c   1.000
_cell.angle_alpha   90.00
_cell.angle_beta   90.00
_cell.angle_gamma   90.00
#
_symmetry.space_group_name_H-M   'P 1'
#
loop_
_entity.id
_entity.type
_entity.pdbx_description
1 polymer ?
#
loop_
_entity_poly.entity_id
_entity_poly.type
_entity_poly.pdbx_seq_one_letter_code
_entity_poly.pdbx_strand_id
1 'polypeptide(L)'
;MKHKGREPFELVLYISIILLMLGLSVSVFFYINTFSGGISNSSADWSALGSFFGGVFAPAVSFVTLVAIIITIRLQKRLLETQVSEFSKLHALQVKTLDVQQEQLDSVKSSYEYEKITSYKQTILSVISQQIDLYQKIIDRCTHSSEFMLEKKMAQPGIDLGSKLDEVLDQKEEYEKKLNELVKLSILIAVSKYQSTQEVDKEFIEGYANLQ
;
A
#
# COMPACT_ATOMS: atom_id res chain seq x y z
N MET A 1 -19.07 1.25 -31.07
CA MET A 1 -17.92 0.91 -31.93
C MET A 1 -17.98 1.76 -33.19
N LYS A 2 -17.20 2.84 -33.26
CA LYS A 2 -17.18 3.75 -34.41
C LYS A 2 -16.22 3.13 -35.42
N HIS A 3 -16.74 2.58 -36.53
CA HIS A 3 -15.91 2.09 -37.62
C HIS A 3 -15.01 3.24 -38.10
N LYS A 4 -13.74 3.19 -37.73
CA LYS A 4 -12.71 4.13 -38.16
C LYS A 4 -12.51 3.87 -39.64
N GLY A 5 -13.25 4.59 -40.49
CA GLY A 5 -13.03 4.60 -41.94
C GLY A 5 -11.54 4.85 -42.18
N ARG A 6 -10.92 4.00 -43.01
CA ARG A 6 -9.49 4.12 -43.33
C ARG A 6 -9.25 5.55 -43.82
N GLU A 7 -8.26 6.22 -43.23
CA GLU A 7 -7.95 7.61 -43.59
C GLU A 7 -7.66 7.68 -45.10
N PRO A 8 -8.12 8.72 -45.81
CA PRO A 8 -8.06 8.78 -47.28
C PRO A 8 -6.63 8.60 -47.82
N PHE A 9 -5.62 8.96 -47.05
CA PHE A 9 -4.21 8.80 -47.38
C PHE A 9 -3.74 7.33 -47.38
N GLU A 10 -4.24 6.51 -46.46
CA GLU A 10 -3.94 5.07 -46.42
C GLU A 10 -4.52 4.38 -47.66
N LEU A 11 -5.74 4.77 -48.06
CA LEU A 11 -6.36 4.27 -49.29
C LEU A 11 -5.57 4.67 -50.53
N VAL A 12 -5.10 5.92 -50.60
CA VAL A 12 -4.23 6.40 -51.69
C VAL A 12 -2.95 5.56 -51.74
N LEU A 13 -2.30 5.31 -50.61
CA LEU A 13 -1.08 4.49 -50.56
C LEU A 13 -1.33 3.05 -51.03
N TYR A 14 -2.40 2.39 -50.57
CA TYR A 14 -2.75 1.04 -51.02
C TYR A 14 -3.05 1.00 -52.53
N ILE A 15 -3.81 1.97 -53.05
CA ILE A 15 -4.13 2.06 -54.48
C ILE A 15 -2.85 2.27 -55.29
N SER A 16 -1.94 3.15 -54.85
CA SER A 16 -0.68 3.40 -55.54
C SER A 16 0.24 2.18 -55.57
N ILE A 17 0.30 1.39 -54.48
CA ILE A 17 1.08 0.13 -54.45
C ILE A 17 0.48 -0.91 -55.41
N ILE A 18 -0.85 -1.05 -55.42
CA ILE A 18 -1.54 -1.98 -56.35
C ILE A 18 -1.28 -1.57 -57.79
N LEU A 19 -1.37 -0.28 -58.11
CA LEU A 19 -1.12 0.24 -59.45
C LEU A 19 0.34 0.01 -59.89
N LEU A 20 1.31 0.20 -58.99
CA LEU A 20 2.71 -0.11 -59.25
C LEU A 20 2.93 -1.59 -59.57
N MET A 21 2.34 -2.50 -58.77
CA MET A 21 2.45 -3.94 -58.99
C MET A 21 1.80 -4.38 -60.30
N LEU A 22 0.64 -3.81 -60.63
CA LEU A 22 -0.06 -4.10 -61.88
C LEU A 22 0.74 -3.57 -63.08
N GLY A 23 1.28 -2.35 -62.99
CA GLY A 23 2.15 -1.77 -64.01
C GLY A 23 3.40 -2.62 -64.26
N LEU A 24 4.05 -3.11 -63.20
CA LEU A 24 5.18 -4.02 -63.30
C LEU A 24 4.80 -5.33 -64.00
N SER A 25 3.68 -5.95 -63.60
CA SER A 25 3.20 -7.20 -64.18
C SER A 25 2.88 -7.07 -65.66
N VAL A 26 2.21 -5.98 -66.05
CA VAL A 26 1.91 -5.65 -67.45
C VAL A 26 3.20 -5.42 -68.25
N SER A 27 4.14 -4.65 -67.71
CA SER A 27 5.42 -4.37 -68.38
C SER A 27 6.25 -5.64 -68.59
N VAL A 28 6.27 -6.55 -67.62
CA VAL A 28 6.93 -7.86 -67.75
C VAL A 28 6.22 -8.73 -68.80
N PHE A 29 4.88 -8.77 -68.79
CA PHE A 29 4.10 -9.53 -69.76
C PHE A 29 4.36 -9.06 -71.20
N PHE A 30 4.33 -7.75 -71.45
CA PHE A 30 4.63 -7.18 -72.77
C PHE A 30 6.07 -7.44 -73.19
N TYR A 31 7.03 -7.36 -72.26
CA TYR A 31 8.42 -7.67 -72.53
C TYR A 31 8.59 -9.12 -73.00
N ILE A 32 8.04 -10.10 -72.28
CA ILE A 32 8.13 -11.52 -72.64
C ILE A 32 7.44 -11.82 -73.98
N ASN A 33 6.28 -11.21 -74.25
CA ASN A 33 5.53 -11.45 -75.48
C ASN A 33 6.18 -10.82 -76.71
N THR A 34 6.81 -9.64 -76.55
CA THR A 34 7.47 -8.92 -77.66
C THR A 34 8.85 -9.49 -77.96
N PHE A 35 9.61 -9.80 -76.91
CA PHE A 35 10.95 -10.36 -77.02
C PHE A 35 10.87 -11.87 -76.80
N SER A 36 10.42 -12.60 -77.83
CA SER A 36 10.31 -14.07 -77.85
C SER A 36 11.68 -14.78 -77.91
N GLY A 37 12.65 -14.32 -77.12
CA GLY A 37 13.99 -14.89 -76.99
C GLY A 37 14.17 -15.65 -75.68
N GLY A 38 15.11 -16.61 -75.64
CA GLY A 38 15.51 -17.29 -74.40
C GLY A 38 16.13 -16.34 -73.38
N ILE A 39 16.36 -16.81 -72.15
CA ILE A 39 17.03 -16.03 -71.10
C ILE A 39 18.44 -15.67 -71.58
N SER A 40 18.74 -14.37 -71.67
CA SER A 40 20.08 -13.91 -72.07
C SER A 40 21.11 -14.21 -70.99
N ASN A 41 22.25 -14.76 -71.41
CA ASN A 41 23.44 -14.96 -70.56
C ASN A 41 24.36 -13.72 -70.57
N SER A 42 24.02 -12.67 -71.31
CA SER A 42 24.79 -11.42 -71.37
C SER A 42 24.38 -10.47 -70.25
N SER A 43 25.34 -10.05 -69.42
CA SER A 43 25.11 -9.05 -68.37
C SER A 43 24.66 -7.69 -68.92
N ALA A 44 24.98 -7.38 -70.18
CA ALA A 44 24.58 -6.13 -70.82
C ALA A 44 23.06 -6.05 -71.03
N ASP A 45 22.40 -7.16 -71.35
CA ASP A 45 20.96 -7.21 -71.60
C ASP A 45 20.17 -7.05 -70.30
N TRP A 46 20.67 -7.61 -69.21
CA TRP A 46 20.13 -7.40 -67.86
C TRP A 46 20.28 -5.95 -67.38
N SER A 47 21.40 -5.30 -67.71
CA SER A 47 21.63 -3.89 -67.41
C SER A 47 20.65 -2.98 -68.19
N ALA A 48 20.41 -3.28 -69.46
CA ALA A 48 19.45 -2.55 -70.29
C ALA A 48 18.00 -2.74 -69.78
N LEU A 49 17.62 -3.96 -69.40
CA LEU A 49 16.33 -4.25 -68.77
C LEU A 49 16.18 -3.48 -67.46
N GLY A 50 17.17 -3.55 -66.58
CA GLY A 50 17.19 -2.83 -65.31
C GLY A 50 17.07 -1.31 -65.50
N SER A 51 17.69 -0.76 -66.55
CA SER A 51 17.62 0.66 -66.90
C SER A 51 16.23 1.07 -67.40
N PHE A 52 15.56 0.22 -68.19
CA PHE A 52 14.19 0.46 -68.64
C PHE A 52 13.19 0.46 -67.48
N PHE A 53 13.19 -0.61 -66.66
CA PHE A 53 12.31 -0.69 -65.50
C PHE A 53 12.68 0.37 -64.45
N GLY A 54 13.96 0.59 -64.18
CA GLY A 54 14.44 1.63 -63.27
C GLY A 54 14.01 3.03 -63.71
N GLY A 55 14.13 3.36 -65.00
CA GLY A 55 13.74 4.66 -65.52
C GLY A 55 12.24 4.93 -65.44
N VAL A 56 11.40 3.92 -65.71
CA VAL A 56 9.94 4.05 -65.70
C VAL A 56 9.36 4.01 -64.28
N PHE A 57 9.85 3.10 -63.43
CA PHE A 57 9.28 2.87 -62.10
C PHE A 57 9.92 3.71 -60.99
N ALA A 58 11.16 4.22 -61.13
CA ALA A 58 11.79 5.00 -60.06
C ALA A 58 11.01 6.27 -59.67
N PRO A 59 10.46 7.08 -60.59
CA PRO A 59 9.63 8.23 -60.21
C PRO A 59 8.36 7.82 -59.46
N ALA A 60 7.73 6.72 -59.89
CA ALA A 60 6.49 6.23 -59.28
C ALA A 60 6.73 5.64 -57.88
N VAL A 61 7.83 4.90 -57.68
CA VAL A 61 8.26 4.44 -56.36
C VAL A 61 8.59 5.62 -55.45
N SER A 62 9.32 6.62 -55.94
CA SER A 62 9.67 7.82 -55.17
C SER A 62 8.43 8.58 -54.68
N PHE A 63 7.40 8.68 -55.51
CA PHE A 63 6.11 9.28 -55.13
C PHE A 63 5.42 8.49 -54.01
N VAL A 64 5.35 7.16 -54.13
CA VAL A 64 4.76 6.30 -53.09
C VAL A 64 5.53 6.40 -51.78
N THR A 65 6.86 6.44 -51.83
CA THR A 65 7.72 6.63 -50.65
C THR A 65 7.43 7.98 -49.99
N LEU A 66 7.28 9.06 -50.76
CA LEU A 66 6.94 10.39 -50.20
C LEU A 66 5.59 10.36 -49.47
N VAL A 67 4.56 9.76 -50.08
CA VAL A 67 3.23 9.60 -49.45
C VAL A 67 3.32 8.80 -48.16
N ALA A 68 4.08 7.69 -48.17
CA ALA A 68 4.29 6.85 -46.99
C ALA A 68 4.97 7.62 -45.84
N ILE A 69 5.99 8.43 -46.15
CA ILE A 69 6.69 9.26 -45.17
C ILE A 69 5.73 10.31 -44.57
N ILE A 70 4.91 10.97 -45.38
CA ILE A 70 3.93 11.96 -44.89
C ILE A 70 2.91 11.31 -43.94
N ILE A 71 2.41 10.13 -44.28
CA ILE A 71 1.50 9.36 -43.41
C ILE A 71 2.19 9.04 -42.08
N THR A 72 3.44 8.57 -42.15
CA THR A 72 4.23 8.19 -40.98
C THR A 72 4.45 9.40 -40.06
N ILE A 73 4.84 10.56 -40.59
CA ILE A 73 5.03 11.79 -39.80
C ILE A 73 3.73 12.21 -39.12
N ARG A 74 2.59 12.13 -39.82
CA ARG A 74 1.28 12.47 -39.22
C ARG A 74 0.89 11.52 -38.10
N LEU A 75 1.15 10.22 -38.28
CA LEU A 75 0.89 9.22 -37.25
C LEU A 75 1.78 9.46 -36.02
N GLN A 76 3.07 9.70 -36.24
CA GLN A 76 4.02 10.05 -35.17
C GLN A 76 3.58 11.30 -34.40
N LYS A 77 3.13 12.36 -35.10
CA LYS A 77 2.62 13.57 -34.46
C LYS A 77 1.39 13.28 -33.58
N ARG A 78 0.41 12.53 -34.10
CA ARG A 78 -0.81 12.17 -33.35
C ARG A 78 -0.49 11.32 -32.11
N LEU A 79 0.49 10.41 -32.23
CA LEU A 79 0.97 9.61 -31.10
C LEU A 79 1.63 10.48 -30.03
N LEU A 80 2.49 11.42 -30.42
CA LEU A 80 3.15 12.33 -29.49
C LEU A 80 2.15 13.22 -28.75
N GLU A 81 1.18 13.81 -29.47
CA GLU A 81 0.12 14.62 -28.85
C GLU A 81 -0.68 13.80 -27.83
N THR A 82 -1.02 12.56 -28.16
CA THR A 82 -1.71 11.64 -27.25
C THR A 82 -0.84 11.33 -26.02
N GLN A 83 0.44 11.04 -26.22
CA GLN A 83 1.38 10.74 -25.15
C GLN A 83 1.56 11.91 -24.18
N VAL A 84 1.68 13.14 -24.69
CA VAL A 84 1.78 14.36 -23.88
C VAL A 84 0.52 14.58 -23.04
N SER A 85 -0.66 14.37 -23.64
CA SER A 85 -1.94 14.45 -22.92
C SER A 85 -2.03 13.42 -21.79
N GLU A 86 -1.72 12.14 -22.08
CA GLU A 86 -1.78 11.08 -21.07
C GLU A 86 -0.74 11.28 -19.97
N PHE A 87 0.48 11.70 -20.32
CA PHE A 87 1.52 12.03 -19.33
C PHE A 87 1.07 13.16 -18.40
N SER A 88 0.44 14.20 -18.93
CA SER A 88 -0.06 15.33 -18.13
C SER A 88 -1.17 14.89 -17.15
N LYS A 89 -2.08 14.00 -17.59
CA LYS A 89 -3.10 13.41 -16.71
C LYS A 89 -2.47 12.55 -15.61
N LEU A 90 -1.50 11.71 -15.97
CA LEU A 90 -0.77 10.87 -15.01
C LEU A 90 -0.05 11.72 -13.97
N HIS A 91 0.64 12.78 -14.40
CA HIS A 91 1.31 13.70 -13.49
C HIS A 91 0.33 14.37 -12.52
N ALA A 92 -0.82 14.84 -13.02
CA ALA A 92 -1.86 15.44 -12.18
C ALA A 92 -2.43 14.44 -11.14
N LEU A 93 -2.63 13.18 -11.53
CA LEU A 93 -3.05 12.12 -10.62
C LEU A 93 -1.96 11.79 -9.58
N GLN A 94 -0.69 11.79 -9.98
CA GLN A 94 0.43 11.52 -9.08
C GLN A 94 0.56 12.60 -8.00
N VAL A 95 0.47 13.87 -8.37
CA VAL A 95 0.48 15.00 -7.42
C VAL A 95 -0.66 14.84 -6.40
N LYS A 96 -1.88 14.61 -6.88
CA LYS A 96 -3.04 14.38 -5.99
C LYS A 96 -2.86 13.17 -5.07
N THR A 97 -2.21 12.12 -5.56
CA THR A 97 -1.95 10.91 -4.77
C THR A 97 -0.92 11.18 -3.68
N LEU A 98 0.12 11.97 -3.96
CA LEU A 98 1.11 12.37 -2.96
C LEU A 98 0.49 13.21 -1.85
N ASP A 99 -0.41 14.15 -2.19
CA ASP A 99 -1.12 14.97 -1.20
C ASP A 99 -1.94 14.09 -0.24
N VAL A 100 -2.73 13.15 -0.80
CA VAL A 100 -3.52 12.22 0.01
C VAL A 100 -2.63 11.29 0.85
N GLN A 101 -1.50 10.83 0.32
CA GLN A 101 -0.56 10.01 1.08
C GLN A 101 0.06 10.77 2.25
N GLN A 102 0.38 12.05 2.06
CA GLN A 102 0.92 12.89 3.12
C GLN A 102 -0.11 13.07 4.25
N GLU A 103 -1.37 13.37 3.91
CA GLU A 103 -2.47 13.46 4.88
C GLU A 103 -2.68 12.13 5.64
N GLN A 104 -2.59 10.99 4.93
CA GLN A 104 -2.67 9.67 5.54
C GLN A 104 -1.51 9.42 6.50
N LEU A 105 -0.27 9.77 6.13
CA LEU A 105 0.88 9.61 7.00
C LEU A 105 0.74 10.41 8.30
N ASP A 106 0.24 11.64 8.23
CA ASP A 106 0.02 12.47 9.41
C ASP A 106 -1.04 11.85 10.33
N SER A 107 -2.15 11.33 9.76
CA SER A 107 -3.20 10.63 10.50
C SER A 107 -2.73 9.31 11.14
N VAL A 108 -1.87 8.56 10.43
CA VAL A 108 -1.30 7.30 10.93
C VAL A 108 -0.31 7.58 12.04
N LYS A 109 0.54 8.61 11.90
CA LYS A 109 1.47 9.02 12.94
C LYS A 109 0.74 9.44 14.22
N SER A 110 -0.33 10.24 14.11
CA SER A 110 -1.13 10.60 15.28
C SER A 110 -1.83 9.39 15.92
N SER A 111 -2.33 8.48 15.08
CA SER A 111 -2.99 7.25 15.56
C SER A 111 -1.99 6.31 16.26
N TYR A 112 -0.77 6.20 15.74
CA TYR A 112 0.30 5.40 16.31
C TYR A 112 0.72 5.89 17.70
N GLU A 113 0.89 7.21 17.89
CA GLU A 113 1.21 7.75 19.21
C GLU A 113 0.07 7.53 20.21
N TYR A 114 -1.18 7.69 19.77
CA TYR A 114 -2.36 7.41 20.60
C TYR A 114 -2.46 5.92 20.98
N GLU A 115 -2.19 5.02 20.03
CA GLU A 115 -2.19 3.56 20.24
C GLU A 115 -1.08 3.15 21.21
N LYS A 116 0.12 3.72 21.07
CA LYS A 116 1.24 3.48 21.99
C LYS A 116 0.87 3.86 23.42
N ILE A 117 0.27 5.03 23.63
CA ILE A 117 -0.19 5.47 24.97
C ILE A 117 -1.29 4.54 25.49
N THR A 118 -2.25 4.16 24.64
CA THR A 118 -3.36 3.27 25.03
C THR A 118 -2.88 1.88 25.42
N SER A 119 -1.99 1.28 24.63
CA SER A 119 -1.37 -0.03 24.92
C SER A 119 -0.55 0.02 26.21
N TYR A 120 0.15 1.12 26.44
CA TYR A 120 0.89 1.33 27.69
C TYR A 120 -0.04 1.41 28.91
N LYS A 121 -1.12 2.20 28.82
CA LYS A 121 -2.14 2.28 29.87
C LYS A 121 -2.74 0.91 30.18
N GLN A 122 -3.07 0.13 29.15
CA GLN A 122 -3.61 -1.23 29.32
C GLN A 122 -2.63 -2.15 30.04
N THR A 123 -1.33 -2.04 29.73
CA THR A 123 -0.28 -2.80 30.41
C THR A 123 -0.21 -2.46 31.89
N ILE A 124 -0.20 -1.17 32.24
CA ILE A 124 -0.17 -0.73 33.64
C ILE A 124 -1.45 -1.13 34.38
N LEU A 125 -2.62 -0.93 33.78
CA LEU A 125 -3.90 -1.32 34.38
C LEU A 125 -3.99 -2.84 34.58
N SER A 126 -3.42 -3.63 33.68
CA SER A 126 -3.31 -5.09 33.85
C SER A 126 -2.46 -5.45 35.07
N VAL A 127 -1.31 -4.79 35.25
CA VAL A 127 -0.44 -4.99 36.42
C VAL A 127 -1.15 -4.57 37.71
N ILE A 128 -1.84 -3.42 37.73
CA ILE A 128 -2.61 -2.98 38.90
C ILE A 128 -3.73 -3.98 39.22
N SER A 129 -4.44 -4.47 38.20
CA SER A 129 -5.50 -5.47 38.38
C SER A 129 -4.95 -6.77 38.96
N GLN A 130 -3.79 -7.22 38.48
CA GLN A 130 -3.10 -8.38 39.04
C GLN A 130 -2.72 -8.18 40.52
N GLN A 131 -2.29 -6.98 40.91
CA GLN A 131 -1.98 -6.67 42.30
C GLN A 131 -3.23 -6.59 43.19
N ILE A 132 -4.31 -6.02 42.68
CA ILE A 132 -5.63 -6.01 43.34
C ILE A 132 -6.05 -7.45 43.65
N ASP A 133 -5.96 -8.36 42.67
CA ASP A 133 -6.30 -9.78 42.85
C ASP A 133 -5.40 -10.47 43.89
N LEU A 134 -4.10 -10.12 43.94
CA LEU A 134 -3.18 -10.66 44.94
C LEU A 134 -3.55 -10.20 46.36
N TYR A 135 -3.85 -8.92 46.55
CA TYR A 135 -4.26 -8.40 47.86
C TYR A 135 -5.61 -8.94 48.30
N GLN A 136 -6.60 -9.07 47.38
CA GLN A 136 -7.87 -9.72 47.69
C GLN A 136 -7.67 -11.14 48.21
N LYS A 137 -6.82 -11.95 47.56
CA LYS A 137 -6.51 -13.31 48.03
C LYS A 137 -5.85 -13.34 49.40
N ILE A 138 -5.01 -12.35 49.73
CA ILE A 138 -4.39 -12.26 51.06
C ILE A 138 -5.46 -11.90 52.10
N ILE A 139 -6.33 -10.93 51.81
CA ILE A 139 -7.45 -10.53 52.68
C ILE A 139 -8.39 -11.72 52.93
N ASP A 140 -8.73 -12.50 51.90
CA ASP A 140 -9.55 -13.70 52.01
C ASP A 140 -8.91 -14.74 52.94
N ARG A 141 -7.60 -14.96 52.78
CA ARG A 141 -6.83 -15.88 53.65
C ARG A 141 -6.79 -15.39 55.09
N CYS A 142 -6.57 -14.10 55.33
CA CYS A 142 -6.60 -13.52 56.68
C CYS A 142 -8.00 -13.65 57.29
N THR A 143 -9.04 -13.39 56.51
CA THR A 143 -10.45 -13.54 56.94
C THR A 143 -10.72 -14.99 57.35
N HIS A 144 -10.42 -15.96 56.50
CA HIS A 144 -10.63 -17.37 56.81
C HIS A 144 -9.81 -17.84 58.02
N SER A 145 -8.56 -17.38 58.15
CA SER A 145 -7.70 -17.66 59.30
C SER A 145 -8.30 -17.11 60.60
N SER A 146 -8.79 -15.86 60.57
CA SER A 146 -9.42 -15.22 61.73
C SER A 146 -10.71 -15.95 62.16
N GLU A 147 -11.54 -16.38 61.20
CA GLU A 147 -12.75 -17.16 61.46
C GLU A 147 -12.43 -18.50 62.14
N PHE A 148 -11.46 -19.24 61.60
CA PHE A 148 -11.02 -20.51 62.18
C PHE A 148 -10.46 -20.33 63.61
N MET A 149 -9.69 -19.28 63.84
CA MET A 149 -9.14 -18.95 65.15
C MET A 149 -10.25 -18.61 66.17
N LEU A 150 -11.25 -17.84 65.74
CA LEU A 150 -12.42 -17.52 66.55
C LEU A 150 -13.23 -18.79 66.88
N GLU A 151 -13.48 -19.65 65.91
CA GLU A 151 -14.18 -20.92 66.10
C GLU A 151 -13.46 -21.82 67.11
N LYS A 152 -12.13 -21.96 66.99
CA LYS A 152 -11.33 -22.73 67.95
C LYS A 152 -11.34 -22.16 69.35
N LYS A 153 -11.28 -20.83 69.49
CA LYS A 153 -11.37 -20.14 70.78
C LYS A 153 -12.73 -20.38 71.45
N MET A 154 -13.82 -20.42 70.68
CA MET A 154 -15.16 -20.75 71.18
C MET A 154 -15.29 -22.22 71.59
N ALA A 155 -14.66 -23.15 70.85
CA ALA A 155 -14.69 -24.58 71.15
C ALA A 155 -13.79 -24.98 72.34
N GLN A 156 -12.68 -24.26 72.58
CA GLN A 156 -11.72 -24.53 73.66
C GLN A 156 -11.30 -23.22 74.36
N PRO A 157 -12.03 -22.78 75.41
CA PRO A 157 -11.86 -21.47 76.06
C PRO A 157 -10.50 -21.21 76.72
N GLY A 158 -9.65 -22.24 76.86
CA GLY A 158 -8.34 -22.15 77.51
C GLY A 158 -7.15 -21.94 76.57
N ILE A 159 -7.35 -21.90 75.25
CA ILE A 159 -6.25 -21.67 74.30
C ILE A 159 -6.02 -20.16 74.14
N ASP A 160 -4.81 -19.69 74.46
CA ASP A 160 -4.41 -18.30 74.21
C ASP A 160 -4.11 -18.09 72.71
N LEU A 161 -5.10 -17.55 72.00
CA LEU A 161 -5.00 -17.14 70.59
C LEU A 161 -5.02 -15.62 70.41
N GLY A 162 -5.09 -14.82 71.48
CA GLY A 162 -5.34 -13.38 71.40
C GLY A 162 -4.33 -12.65 70.53
N SER A 163 -3.04 -12.83 70.82
CA SER A 163 -1.95 -12.16 70.10
C SER A 163 -1.88 -12.51 68.60
N LYS A 164 -2.15 -13.76 68.23
CA LYS A 164 -2.15 -14.20 66.83
C LYS A 164 -3.39 -13.75 66.07
N LEU A 165 -4.53 -13.69 66.73
CA LEU A 165 -5.76 -13.18 66.12
C LEU A 165 -5.62 -11.69 65.80
N ASP A 166 -5.08 -10.91 66.74
CA ASP A 166 -4.84 -9.48 66.56
C ASP A 166 -3.83 -9.24 65.42
N GLU A 167 -2.74 -10.02 65.35
CA GLU A 167 -1.76 -9.92 64.25
C GLU A 167 -2.38 -10.20 62.87
N VAL A 168 -3.30 -11.17 62.76
CA VAL A 168 -3.99 -11.49 61.49
C VAL A 168 -4.98 -10.39 61.11
N LEU A 169 -5.65 -9.77 62.08
CA LEU A 169 -6.58 -8.67 61.86
C LEU A 169 -5.84 -7.38 61.45
N ASP A 170 -4.71 -7.07 62.09
CA ASP A 170 -3.86 -5.94 61.73
C ASP A 170 -3.31 -6.09 60.30
N GLN A 171 -2.84 -7.29 59.94
CA GLN A 171 -2.42 -7.59 58.57
C GLN A 171 -3.57 -7.40 57.58
N LYS A 172 -4.78 -7.86 57.92
CA LYS A 172 -5.96 -7.70 57.05
C LYS A 172 -6.26 -6.23 56.79
N GLU A 173 -6.28 -5.40 57.83
CA GLU A 173 -6.54 -3.95 57.71
C GLU A 173 -5.47 -3.26 56.83
N GLU A 174 -4.21 -3.64 56.99
CA GLU A 174 -3.11 -3.12 56.15
C GLU A 174 -3.32 -3.42 54.66
N TYR A 175 -3.68 -4.66 54.31
CA TYR A 175 -3.94 -5.05 52.93
C TYR A 175 -5.22 -4.43 52.36
N GLU A 176 -6.26 -4.23 53.17
CA GLU A 176 -7.47 -3.51 52.75
C GLU A 176 -7.17 -2.04 52.42
N LYS A 177 -6.31 -1.39 53.20
CA LYS A 177 -5.85 -0.03 52.91
C LYS A 177 -5.07 0.02 51.59
N LYS A 178 -4.13 -0.90 51.38
CA LYS A 178 -3.36 -1.01 50.13
C LYS A 178 -4.24 -1.30 48.92
N LEU A 179 -5.24 -2.16 49.07
CA LEU A 179 -6.23 -2.46 48.02
C LEU A 179 -6.99 -1.18 47.60
N ASN A 180 -7.48 -0.40 48.58
CA ASN A 180 -8.22 0.83 48.30
C ASN A 180 -7.36 1.87 47.57
N GLU A 181 -6.08 2.01 47.92
CA GLU A 181 -5.17 2.93 47.22
C GLU A 181 -4.86 2.46 45.78
N LEU A 182 -4.70 1.16 45.53
CA LEU A 182 -4.56 0.62 44.17
C LEU A 182 -5.82 0.85 43.31
N VAL A 183 -7.01 0.72 43.90
CA VAL A 183 -8.27 0.99 43.21
C VAL A 183 -8.34 2.47 42.80
N LYS A 184 -7.99 3.39 43.70
CA LYS A 184 -7.92 4.83 43.38
C LYS A 184 -6.92 5.11 42.25
N LEU A 185 -5.73 4.52 42.32
CA LEU A 185 -4.70 4.67 41.28
C LEU A 185 -5.17 4.15 39.92
N SER A 186 -5.88 3.01 39.88
CA SER A 186 -6.42 2.47 38.62
C SER A 186 -7.45 3.41 37.98
N ILE A 187 -8.34 4.02 38.77
CA ILE A 187 -9.32 4.99 38.31
C ILE A 187 -8.63 6.25 37.78
N LEU A 188 -7.63 6.75 38.53
CA LEU A 188 -6.86 7.93 38.14
C LEU A 188 -6.16 7.72 36.79
N ILE A 189 -5.48 6.60 36.61
CA ILE A 189 -4.79 6.26 35.36
C ILE A 189 -5.80 6.03 34.22
N ALA A 190 -6.95 5.41 34.50
CA ALA A 190 -7.98 5.17 33.49
C ALA A 190 -8.55 6.49 32.93
N VAL A 191 -8.89 7.44 33.80
CA VAL A 191 -9.60 8.68 33.44
C VAL A 191 -8.66 9.77 32.91
N SER A 192 -7.40 9.77 33.33
CA SER A 192 -6.43 10.78 32.93
C SER A 192 -6.04 10.70 31.45
N LYS A 193 -5.89 11.89 30.85
CA LYS A 193 -5.38 12.09 29.49
C LYS A 193 -3.88 12.34 29.57
N TYR A 194 -3.10 11.52 28.88
CA TYR A 194 -1.65 11.61 28.86
C TYR A 194 -1.19 11.96 27.45
N GLN A 195 -0.14 12.78 27.36
CA GLN A 195 0.50 13.18 26.11
C GLN A 195 1.70 12.29 25.78
N SER A 196 2.22 11.54 26.76
CA SER A 196 3.34 10.62 26.56
C SER A 196 3.29 9.44 27.53
N THR A 197 4.03 8.38 27.20
CA THR A 197 4.19 7.22 28.11
C THR A 197 4.97 7.58 29.37
N GLN A 198 5.84 8.60 29.33
CA GLN A 198 6.62 9.06 30.49
C GLN A 198 5.72 9.71 31.56
N GLU A 199 4.67 10.41 31.15
CA GLU A 199 3.69 10.96 32.09
C GLU A 199 2.91 9.85 32.79
N VAL A 200 2.53 8.79 32.06
CA VAL A 200 1.86 7.62 32.66
C VAL A 200 2.79 6.93 33.66
N ASP A 201 4.07 6.78 33.33
CA ASP A 201 5.09 6.22 34.22
C ASP A 201 5.24 7.02 35.51
N LYS A 202 5.35 8.34 35.38
CA LYS A 202 5.50 9.23 36.53
C LYS A 202 4.29 9.09 37.47
N GLU A 203 3.08 9.13 36.92
CA GLU A 203 1.85 8.99 37.70
C GLU A 203 1.78 7.62 38.39
N PHE A 204 2.16 6.55 37.70
CA PHE A 204 2.19 5.21 38.27
C PHE A 204 3.21 5.10 39.41
N ILE A 205 4.43 5.61 39.23
CA ILE A 205 5.48 5.58 40.25
C ILE A 205 5.08 6.41 41.48
N GLU A 206 4.55 7.62 41.28
CA GLU A 206 4.09 8.47 42.38
C GLU A 206 2.92 7.83 43.14
N GLY A 207 1.95 7.24 42.43
CA GLY A 207 0.85 6.51 43.04
C GLY A 207 1.31 5.26 43.79
N TYR A 208 2.28 4.53 43.24
CA TYR A 208 2.81 3.32 43.84
C TYR A 208 3.73 3.58 45.05
N ALA A 209 4.44 4.71 45.07
CA ALA A 209 5.26 5.10 46.22
C ALA A 209 4.42 5.35 47.49
N ASN A 210 3.16 5.79 47.33
CA ASN A 210 2.23 6.00 48.46
C ASN A 210 1.67 4.68 49.06
N LEU A 211 1.96 3.54 48.43
CA LEU A 211 1.54 2.20 48.87
C LEU A 211 2.61 1.47 49.71
N GLN A 212 3.85 1.96 49.74
CA GLN A 212 4.95 1.45 50.56
C GLN A 212 4.98 2.12 51.94
#